data_AF-Q8CA59-F1
#
_entry.id   AF-Q8CA59-F1
#
_cell.length_a   1.000
_cell.length_b   1.000
_cell.length_c   1.000
_cell.angle_alpha   90.00
_cell.angle_beta   90.00
_cell.angle_gamma   90.00
#
_symmetry.space_group_name_H-M   'P 1'
#
loop_
_entity.id
_entity.type
_entity.pdbx_description
1 polymer ?
#
loop_
_entity_poly.entity_id
_entity_poly.type
_entity_poly.pdbx_seq_one_letter_code
_entity_poly.pdbx_strand_id
1 'polypeptide(L)'
;MGHPPLEFSDCYLDSPDFRQRVKYYERGKLERTHKFIKDVIKDGSAVISAMRNYFFAVQKFFQTLPSFPFDFLGDPLADDEIYIAESFKEFGELLHEVENERMMMERKKKFEKDGERFYSLLDRPLHLSS
;
A
#
# COMPACT_ATOMS: atom_id res chain seq x y z
N MET A 1 27.30 -20.25 -6.45
CA MET A 1 27.47 -20.51 -7.89
C MET A 1 26.24 -21.27 -8.38
N GLY A 2 25.66 -20.89 -9.51
CA GLY A 2 24.41 -21.49 -10.02
C GLY A 2 24.63 -22.87 -10.63
N HIS A 3 23.61 -23.72 -10.58
CA HIS A 3 23.58 -24.94 -11.38
C HIS A 3 23.22 -24.61 -12.83
N PRO A 4 23.69 -25.41 -13.81
CA PRO A 4 23.22 -25.29 -15.19
C PRO A 4 21.72 -25.63 -15.28
N PRO A 5 21.02 -25.14 -16.32
CA PRO A 5 19.62 -25.48 -16.58
C PRO A 5 19.38 -27.00 -16.59
N LEU A 6 18.13 -27.39 -16.29
CA LEU A 6 17.69 -28.78 -16.44
C LEU A 6 17.35 -29.01 -17.92
N GLU A 7 18.13 -29.86 -18.58
CA GLU A 7 17.94 -30.22 -19.98
C GLU A 7 17.13 -31.52 -20.12
N PHE A 8 16.22 -31.57 -21.10
CA PHE A 8 15.39 -32.76 -21.34
C PHE A 8 16.23 -33.97 -21.78
N SER A 9 17.36 -33.74 -22.46
CA SER A 9 18.29 -34.79 -22.87
C SER A 9 18.94 -35.50 -21.68
N ASP A 10 19.06 -34.85 -20.51
CA ASP A 10 19.69 -35.46 -19.34
C ASP A 10 18.72 -36.40 -18.59
N CYS A 11 17.41 -36.31 -18.88
CA CYS A 11 16.38 -37.09 -18.20
C CYS A 11 16.52 -38.60 -18.46
N TYR A 12 16.94 -39.02 -19.65
CA TYR A 12 17.00 -40.44 -20.00
C TYR A 12 18.14 -41.18 -19.26
N LEU A 13 19.25 -40.47 -18.98
CA LEU A 13 20.40 -41.02 -18.26
C LEU A 13 20.15 -41.13 -16.76
N ASP A 14 19.23 -40.32 -16.25
CA ASP A 14 18.86 -40.23 -14.83
C ASP A 14 20.06 -40.24 -13.87
N SER A 15 21.12 -39.52 -14.25
CA SER A 15 22.39 -39.61 -13.52
C SER A 15 22.25 -39.07 -12.09
N PRO A 16 23.07 -39.54 -11.13
CA PRO A 16 23.08 -39.00 -9.78
C PRO A 16 23.24 -37.48 -9.74
N ASP A 17 24.08 -36.94 -10.63
CA ASP A 17 24.30 -35.50 -10.77
C ASP A 17 23.04 -34.76 -11.27
N PHE A 18 22.33 -35.33 -12.24
CA PHE A 18 21.06 -34.77 -12.73
C PHE A 18 20.01 -34.76 -11.62
N ARG A 19 19.84 -35.87 -10.89
CA ARG A 19 18.95 -35.96 -9.71
C ARG A 19 19.30 -34.93 -8.64
N GLN A 20 20.59 -34.66 -8.42
CA GLN A 20 21.02 -33.64 -7.47
C GLN A 20 20.69 -32.21 -7.95
N ARG A 21 20.82 -31.92 -9.25
CA ARG A 21 20.39 -30.65 -9.85
C ARG A 21 18.88 -30.45 -9.69
N VAL A 22 18.07 -31.47 -10.02
CA VAL A 22 16.60 -31.42 -9.84
C VAL A 22 16.24 -31.09 -8.39
N LYS A 23 16.82 -31.82 -7.43
CA LYS A 23 16.61 -31.58 -6.00
C LYS A 23 16.99 -30.16 -5.57
N TYR A 24 18.07 -29.60 -6.12
CA TYR A 24 18.47 -28.23 -5.85
C TYR A 24 17.42 -27.22 -6.36
N TYR A 25 16.91 -27.39 -7.57
CA TYR A 25 15.90 -26.47 -8.12
C TYR A 25 14.58 -26.54 -7.38
N GLU A 26 14.10 -27.74 -7.05
CA GLU A 26 12.85 -27.93 -6.31
C GLU A 26 12.96 -27.45 -4.86
N ARG A 27 13.83 -28.06 -4.07
CA ARG A 27 13.88 -27.81 -2.62
C ARG A 27 14.68 -26.57 -2.27
N GLY A 28 15.71 -26.28 -3.06
CA GLY A 28 16.57 -25.14 -2.83
C GLY A 28 15.92 -23.89 -3.41
N LYS A 29 15.81 -23.81 -4.73
CA LYS A 29 15.45 -22.56 -5.40
C LYS A 29 13.95 -22.27 -5.31
N LEU A 30 13.08 -23.20 -5.68
CA LEU A 30 11.64 -22.98 -5.77
C LEU A 30 11.02 -22.73 -4.38
N GLU A 31 11.32 -23.56 -3.38
CA GLU A 31 10.83 -23.34 -2.01
C GLU A 31 11.28 -21.99 -1.43
N ARG A 32 12.54 -21.59 -1.65
CA ARG A 32 13.04 -20.27 -1.20
C ARG A 32 12.30 -19.13 -1.89
N THR A 33 12.13 -19.21 -3.21
CA THR A 33 11.37 -18.20 -3.98
C THR A 33 9.92 -18.14 -3.52
N HIS A 34 9.27 -19.29 -3.31
CA HIS A 34 7.90 -19.36 -2.82
C HIS A 34 7.74 -18.73 -1.45
N LYS A 35 8.64 -19.06 -0.51
CA LYS A 35 8.66 -18.44 0.82
C LYS A 35 8.86 -16.93 0.72
N PHE A 36 9.83 -16.48 -0.08
CA PHE A 36 10.08 -15.06 -0.28
C PHE A 36 8.86 -14.32 -0.84
N ILE A 37 8.18 -14.88 -1.85
CA ILE A 37 6.94 -14.30 -2.40
C ILE A 37 5.86 -14.19 -1.31
N LYS A 38 5.69 -15.21 -0.47
CA LYS A 38 4.75 -15.17 0.66
C LYS A 38 5.09 -14.07 1.66
N ASP A 39 6.37 -13.92 1.99
CA ASP A 39 6.84 -12.88 2.91
C ASP A 39 6.59 -11.49 2.31
N VAL A 40 6.87 -11.27 1.02
CA VAL A 40 6.56 -10.01 0.31
C VAL A 40 5.06 -9.69 0.34
N ILE A 41 4.20 -10.68 0.10
CA ILE A 41 2.74 -10.49 0.16
C ILE A 41 2.30 -10.11 1.58
N LYS A 42 2.87 -10.77 2.59
CA LYS A 42 2.58 -10.51 4.00
C LYS A 42 3.00 -9.10 4.40
N ASP A 43 4.22 -8.71 4.05
CA ASP A 43 4.77 -7.38 4.34
C ASP A 43 3.99 -6.29 3.61
N GLY A 44 3.65 -6.51 2.33
CA GLY A 44 2.79 -5.60 1.57
C GLY A 44 1.41 -5.40 2.21
N SER A 45 0.81 -6.48 2.72
CA SER A 45 -0.47 -6.42 3.44
C SER A 45 -0.36 -5.67 4.78
N ALA A 46 0.77 -5.81 5.47
CA ALA A 46 1.05 -5.06 6.69
C ALA A 46 1.20 -3.56 6.41
N VAL A 47 1.89 -3.18 5.32
CA VAL A 47 2.01 -1.78 4.87
C VAL A 47 0.64 -1.17 4.58
N ILE A 48 -0.21 -1.86 3.81
CA ILE A 48 -1.59 -1.39 3.52
C ILE A 48 -2.37 -1.18 4.82
N SER A 49 -2.26 -2.09 5.77
CA SER A 49 -2.95 -1.99 7.06
C SER A 49 -2.44 -0.81 7.90
N ALA A 50 -1.13 -0.59 7.94
CA ALA A 50 -0.53 0.56 8.62
C ALA A 50 -1.00 1.89 8.01
N MET A 51 -1.07 1.98 6.67
CA MET A 51 -1.59 3.16 5.98
C MET A 51 -3.05 3.45 6.32
N ARG A 52 -3.89 2.41 6.41
CA ARG A 52 -5.30 2.55 6.85
C ARG A 52 -5.39 3.05 8.29
N ASN A 53 -4.59 2.49 9.19
CA ASN A 53 -4.57 2.92 10.59
C ASN A 53 -4.08 4.36 10.72
N TYR A 54 -3.06 4.76 9.96
CA TYR A 54 -2.60 6.15 9.89
C TYR A 54 -3.74 7.08 9.45
N PHE A 55 -4.47 6.73 8.39
CA PHE A 55 -5.63 7.51 7.94
C PHE A 55 -6.67 7.69 9.06
N PHE A 56 -7.07 6.59 9.72
CA PHE A 56 -8.02 6.68 10.81
C PHE A 56 -7.51 7.50 12.01
N ALA A 57 -6.21 7.41 12.31
CA ALA A 57 -5.58 8.20 13.37
C ALA A 57 -5.61 9.70 13.04
N VAL A 58 -5.29 10.08 11.81
CA VAL A 58 -5.39 11.47 11.33
C VAL A 58 -6.83 11.98 11.40
N GLN A 59 -7.79 11.17 10.91
CA GLN A 59 -9.21 11.48 10.96
C GLN A 59 -9.71 11.74 12.39
N LYS A 60 -9.35 10.85 13.31
CA LYS A 60 -9.70 11.00 14.73
C LYS A 60 -9.04 12.23 15.33
N PHE A 61 -7.77 12.51 14.98
CA PHE A 61 -7.03 13.63 15.53
C PHE A 61 -7.66 14.98 15.16
N PHE A 62 -7.96 15.22 13.89
CA PHE A 62 -8.59 16.49 13.50
C PHE A 62 -10.03 16.62 14.00
N GLN A 63 -10.74 15.52 14.25
CA GLN A 63 -12.07 15.57 14.90
C GLN A 63 -11.97 15.90 16.40
N THR A 64 -10.87 15.50 17.04
CA THR A 64 -10.64 15.74 18.47
C THR A 64 -10.23 17.19 18.73
N LEU A 65 -9.45 17.81 17.85
CA LEU A 65 -8.93 19.17 18.01
C LEU A 65 -10.02 20.22 18.28
N PRO A 66 -11.14 20.30 17.53
CA PRO A 66 -12.22 21.25 17.82
C PRO A 66 -13.00 20.97 19.09
N SER A 67 -12.88 19.76 19.65
CA SER A 67 -13.60 19.32 20.86
C SER A 67 -12.78 19.53 22.14
N PHE A 68 -11.62 20.19 22.05
CA PHE A 68 -10.77 20.45 23.21
C PHE A 68 -11.50 21.36 24.21
N PRO A 69 -11.80 20.88 25.44
CA PRO A 69 -12.49 21.67 26.43
C PRO A 69 -11.47 22.56 27.14
N PHE A 70 -11.45 23.85 26.79
CA PHE A 70 -10.88 24.85 27.70
C PHE A 70 -11.87 25.04 28.85
N ASP A 71 -11.61 24.39 29.98
CA ASP A 71 -12.19 24.81 31.25
C ASP A 71 -11.48 26.11 31.63
N PHE A 72 -12.02 27.26 31.19
CA PHE A 72 -11.45 28.58 31.45
C PHE A 72 -11.25 28.76 32.96
N LEU A 73 -9.98 28.77 33.40
CA LEU A 73 -9.61 28.84 34.82
C LEU A 73 -9.53 30.31 35.25
N GLY A 74 -10.64 31.05 35.14
CA GLY A 74 -10.66 32.47 35.47
C GLY A 74 -11.72 33.27 34.72
N ASP A 75 -11.66 34.59 34.90
CA ASP A 75 -12.53 35.58 34.26
C ASP A 75 -12.64 35.32 32.73
N PRO A 76 -13.81 35.44 32.07
CA PRO A 76 -14.07 34.97 30.69
C PRO A 76 -13.30 35.69 29.55
N LEU A 77 -12.18 36.34 29.86
CA LEU A 77 -11.47 37.31 29.02
C LEU A 77 -9.96 37.06 28.95
N ALA A 78 -9.47 35.88 29.33
CA ALA A 78 -8.08 35.50 29.06
C ALA A 78 -7.92 35.27 27.53
N ASP A 79 -7.56 36.34 26.81
CA ASP A 79 -7.41 36.37 25.34
C ASP A 79 -6.53 35.23 24.80
N ASP A 80 -5.57 34.75 25.59
CA ASP A 80 -4.70 33.62 25.26
C ASP A 80 -5.43 32.27 25.27
N GLU A 81 -6.34 32.02 26.21
CA GLU A 81 -7.14 30.79 26.24
C GLU A 81 -8.09 30.70 25.04
N ILE A 82 -8.70 31.83 24.66
CA ILE A 82 -9.53 31.94 23.45
C ILE A 82 -8.67 31.72 22.20
N TYR A 83 -7.51 32.36 22.12
CA TYR A 83 -6.61 32.25 20.98
C TYR A 83 -6.09 30.82 20.76
N ILE A 84 -5.79 30.08 21.84
CA ILE A 84 -5.36 28.67 21.73
C ILE A 84 -6.51 27.77 21.27
N ALA A 85 -7.73 27.98 21.79
CA ALA A 85 -8.91 27.24 21.36
C ALA A 85 -9.20 27.44 19.86
N GLU A 86 -9.15 28.68 19.39
CA GLU A 86 -9.30 29.02 17.97
C GLU A 86 -8.17 28.40 17.12
N SER A 87 -6.92 28.45 17.60
CA SER A 87 -5.77 27.83 16.93
C SER A 87 -5.96 26.32 16.74
N PHE A 88 -6.49 25.59 17.73
CA PHE A 88 -6.78 24.16 17.58
C PHE A 88 -7.90 23.89 16.58
N LYS A 89 -8.93 24.74 16.55
CA LYS A 89 -10.01 24.63 15.58
C LYS A 89 -9.48 24.84 14.16
N GLU A 90 -8.74 25.92 13.91
CA GLU A 90 -8.14 26.22 12.60
C GLU A 90 -7.19 25.09 12.15
N PHE A 91 -6.38 24.57 13.06
CA PHE A 91 -5.49 23.46 12.75
C PHE A 91 -6.26 22.17 12.41
N GLY A 92 -7.36 21.89 13.12
CA GLY A 92 -8.25 20.77 12.80
C GLY A 92 -8.90 20.92 11.42
N GLU A 93 -9.35 22.12 11.05
CA GLU A 93 -9.92 22.41 9.74
C GLU A 93 -8.88 22.24 8.61
N LEU A 94 -7.66 22.75 8.81
CA LEU A 94 -6.56 22.58 7.85
C LEU A 94 -6.22 21.09 7.63
N LEU A 95 -6.13 20.31 8.71
CA LEU A 95 -5.89 18.86 8.60
C LEU A 95 -7.03 18.13 7.89
N HIS A 96 -8.27 18.56 8.10
CA HIS A 96 -9.43 18.01 7.41
C HIS A 96 -9.36 18.27 5.89
N GLU A 97 -8.99 19.48 5.48
CA GLU A 97 -8.85 19.86 4.08
C GLU A 97 -7.76 19.04 3.37
N VAL A 98 -6.57 18.96 3.98
CA VAL A 98 -5.44 18.16 3.45
C VAL A 98 -5.84 16.70 3.24
N GLU A 99 -6.57 16.11 4.20
CA GLU A 99 -6.99 14.72 4.09
C GLU A 99 -8.09 14.49 3.05
N ASN A 100 -8.99 15.47 2.86
CA ASN A 100 -9.97 15.46 1.78
C ASN A 100 -9.29 15.51 0.40
N GLU A 101 -8.30 16.39 0.21
CA GLU A 101 -7.53 16.45 -1.04
C GLU A 101 -6.82 15.13 -1.33
N ARG A 102 -6.21 14.51 -0.30
CA ARG A 102 -5.57 13.20 -0.44
C ARG A 102 -6.56 12.13 -0.91
N MET A 103 -7.75 12.07 -0.32
CA MET A 103 -8.81 11.14 -0.74
C MET A 103 -9.27 11.38 -2.18
N MET A 104 -9.38 12.65 -2.60
CA MET A 104 -9.78 13.00 -3.97
C MET A 104 -8.70 12.62 -5.00
N MET A 105 -7.42 12.82 -4.67
CA MET A 105 -6.31 12.36 -5.51
C MET A 105 -6.31 10.84 -5.69
N GLU A 106 -6.56 10.07 -4.63
CA GLU A 106 -6.63 8.60 -4.73
C GLU A 106 -7.83 8.13 -5.59
N ARG A 107 -9.00 8.78 -5.47
CA ARG A 107 -10.14 8.52 -6.35
C ARG A 107 -9.83 8.83 -7.81
N LYS A 108 -9.13 9.95 -8.07
CA LYS A 108 -8.71 10.35 -9.42
C LYS A 108 -7.75 9.33 -10.02
N LYS A 109 -6.71 8.90 -9.29
CA LYS A 109 -5.79 7.84 -9.74
C LYS A 109 -6.51 6.54 -10.08
N LYS A 110 -7.49 6.14 -9.26
CA LYS A 110 -8.31 4.95 -9.53
C LYS A 110 -9.11 5.11 -10.82
N PHE A 111 -9.75 6.26 -11.01
CA PHE A 111 -10.50 6.56 -12.24
C PHE A 111 -9.61 6.52 -13.48
N GLU A 112 -8.43 7.14 -13.43
CA GLU A 112 -7.46 7.13 -14.53
C GLU A 112 -7.03 5.70 -14.88
N LYS A 113 -6.65 4.90 -13.89
CA LYS A 113 -6.27 3.50 -14.09
C LYS A 113 -7.40 2.64 -14.66
N ASP A 114 -8.62 2.80 -14.15
CA ASP A 114 -9.80 2.09 -14.66
C ASP A 114 -10.11 2.53 -16.11
N GLY A 115 -9.91 3.81 -16.43
CA GLY A 115 -10.02 4.38 -17.77
C GLY A 115 -8.98 3.81 -18.75
N GLU A 116 -7.69 3.80 -18.38
CA GLU A 116 -6.62 3.19 -19.18
C GLU A 116 -6.92 1.72 -19.51
N ARG A 117 -7.42 0.96 -18.52
CA ARG A 117 -7.83 -0.43 -18.71
C ARG A 117 -8.99 -0.53 -19.70
N PHE A 118 -9.99 0.33 -19.60
CA PHE A 118 -11.12 0.36 -20.52
C PHE A 118 -10.67 0.64 -21.96
N TYR A 119 -9.84 1.67 -22.17
CA TYR A 119 -9.31 1.98 -23.50
C TYR A 119 -8.43 0.86 -24.07
N SER A 120 -7.59 0.23 -23.24
CA SER A 120 -6.78 -0.92 -23.65
C SER A 120 -7.63 -2.13 -24.09
N LEU A 121 -8.82 -2.31 -23.51
CA LEU A 121 -9.76 -3.36 -23.93
C LEU A 121 -10.44 -3.03 -25.27
N LEU A 122 -10.70 -1.74 -25.55
CA LEU A 122 -11.24 -1.28 -26.82
C LEU A 122 -10.23 -1.35 -27.97
N ASP A 123 -8.94 -1.24 -27.67
CA ASP A 123 -7.86 -1.29 -28.67
C ASP A 123 -7.51 -2.73 -29.11
N ARG A 124 -7.81 -3.72 -28.26
CA ARG A 124 -7.49 -5.13 -28.50
C ARG A 124 -8.19 -5.73 -29.76
N PRO A 125 -9.47 -5.44 -30.07
CA PRO A 125 -10.13 -5.91 -31.29
C PRO A 125 -9.64 -5.22 -32.58
N LEU A 126 -9.13 -3.99 -32.50
CA LEU A 126 -8.62 -3.27 -33.68
C LEU A 126 -7.39 -3.98 -34.28
N HIS A 127 -6.61 -4.66 -33.44
CA HIS A 127 -5.43 -5.42 -33.84
C HIS A 127 -5.72 -6.87 -34.27
N LEU A 128 -6.97 -7.33 -34.18
CA LEU A 128 -7.40 -8.68 -34.62
C LEU A 128 -7.97 -8.69 -36.06
N SER A 129 -8.03 -7.51 -36.70
CA SER A 129 -8.57 -7.32 -38.06
C SER A 129 -7.46 -7.19 -39.13
N SER A 130 -6.41 -8.00 -39.06
CA SER A 130 -5.38 -8.11 -40.11
C SER A 130 -5.21 -9.55 -40.58
#